data_AF-A0A3S1NZ00-F1
#
_entry.id   AF-A0A3S1NZ00-F1
#
_cell.length_a   1.000
_cell.length_b   1.000
_cell.length_c   1.000
_cell.angle_alpha   90.00
_cell.angle_beta   90.00
_cell.angle_gamma   90.00
#
_symmetry.space_group_name_H-M   'P 1'
#
loop_
_entity.id
_entity.type
_entity.pdbx_description
1 polymer ?
#
loop_
_entity_poly.entity_id
_entity_poly.type
_entity_poly.pdbx_seq_one_letter_code
_entity_poly.pdbx_strand_id
1 'polypeptide(L)'
;GRYHCFGCSVSGDHFKFLTELDGMSFPEAVEKIADMAGVPMPVRDAQEERREKERASLTDVMEMATTFFQERLQGPEGAKARAYLRDRGLTPATQQSFRLGFAPDSRNALKEHLAAKGVPKADIEACGLVRHGDDIPVSYD
;
A
#
# COMPACT_ATOMS: atom_id res chain seq x y z
N GLY A 1 27.05 22.93 4.51
CA GLY A 1 27.73 22.20 5.58
C GLY A 1 27.55 20.72 5.36
N ARG A 2 28.53 19.89 5.76
CA ARG A 2 28.43 18.42 5.81
C ARG A 2 28.80 17.98 7.23
N TYR A 3 28.23 16.88 7.70
CA TYR A 3 28.60 16.25 8.96
C TYR A 3 29.39 14.96 8.73
N HIS A 4 30.18 14.57 9.72
CA HIS A 4 30.89 13.30 9.77
C HIS A 4 30.91 12.80 11.22
N CYS A 5 30.42 11.59 11.46
CA CYS A 5 30.48 10.93 12.76
C CYS A 5 31.81 10.18 12.91
N PHE A 6 32.64 10.61 13.86
CA PHE A 6 33.96 9.99 14.09
C PHE A 6 33.91 8.63 14.81
N GLY A 7 32.74 8.21 15.31
CA GLY A 7 32.54 6.89 15.93
C GLY A 7 32.14 5.80 14.92
N CYS A 8 31.17 6.10 14.04
CA CYS A 8 30.65 5.13 13.07
C CYS A 8 31.03 5.45 11.61
N SER A 9 31.82 6.49 11.37
CA SER A 9 32.29 6.94 10.03
C SER A 9 31.18 7.34 9.04
N VAL A 10 29.94 7.52 9.50
CA VAL A 10 28.83 8.00 8.66
C VAL A 10 29.01 9.50 8.38
N SER A 11 28.76 9.90 7.14
CA SER A 11 28.77 11.31 6.72
C SER A 11 27.56 11.66 5.87
N GLY A 12 27.23 12.96 5.83
CA GLY A 12 26.07 13.47 5.12
C GLY A 12 25.94 14.99 5.13
N ASP A 13 24.81 15.48 4.67
CA ASP A 13 24.41 16.89 4.78
C ASP A 13 23.46 17.10 5.99
N HIS A 14 22.98 18.33 6.16
CA HIS A 14 22.12 18.67 7.30
C HIS A 14 20.78 17.92 7.28
N PHE A 15 20.25 17.53 6.11
CA PHE A 15 19.01 16.74 6.05
C PHE A 15 19.29 15.32 6.48
N LYS A 16 20.35 14.70 5.94
CA LYS A 16 20.75 13.34 6.30
C LYS A 16 21.05 13.21 7.80
N PHE A 17 21.64 14.23 8.41
CA PHE A 17 21.84 14.29 9.86
C PHE A 17 20.51 14.19 10.61
N LEU A 18 19.52 15.01 10.25
CA LEU A 18 18.21 15.00 10.89
C LEU A 18 17.42 13.72 10.62
N THR A 19 17.47 13.18 9.40
CA THR A 19 16.72 11.96 9.07
C THR A 19 17.31 10.71 9.72
N GLU A 20 18.64 10.59 9.78
CA GLU A 20 19.29 9.39 10.34
C GLU A 20 19.49 9.46 11.86
N LEU A 21 19.72 10.66 12.43
CA LEU A 21 19.98 10.81 13.87
C LEU A 21 18.72 11.15 14.67
N ASP A 22 17.88 12.07 14.17
CA ASP A 22 16.63 12.47 14.85
C ASP A 22 15.43 11.61 14.40
N GLY A 23 15.62 10.68 13.47
CA GLY A 23 14.56 9.80 12.95
C GLY A 23 13.46 10.53 12.18
N MET A 24 13.73 11.77 11.74
CA MET A 24 12.75 12.59 11.01
C MET A 24 12.54 12.08 9.59
N SER A 25 11.34 12.24 9.07
CA SER A 25 11.11 12.13 7.64
C SER A 25 11.82 13.28 6.90
N PHE A 26 12.14 13.08 5.63
CA PHE A 26 12.79 14.12 4.83
C PHE A 26 11.99 15.44 4.77
N PRO A 27 10.64 15.44 4.59
CA PRO A 27 9.85 16.66 4.64
C PRO A 27 9.94 17.41 5.99
N GLU A 28 9.90 16.69 7.11
CA GLU A 28 10.04 17.28 8.45
C GLU A 28 11.44 17.89 8.64
N ALA A 29 12.48 17.22 8.13
CA ALA A 29 13.85 17.75 8.14
C ALA A 29 13.97 19.03 7.28
N VAL A 30 13.27 19.10 6.15
CA VAL A 30 13.22 20.30 5.29
C VAL A 30 12.50 21.44 5.99
N GLU A 31 11.34 21.18 6.59
CA GLU A 31 10.56 22.18 7.33
C GLU A 31 11.35 22.75 8.52
N LYS A 32 11.98 21.88 9.33
CA LYS A 32 12.82 22.30 10.46
C LYS A 32 13.98 23.20 10.04
N ILE A 33 14.67 22.88 8.93
CA ILE A 33 15.78 23.70 8.43
C ILE A 33 15.27 25.01 7.82
N ALA A 34 14.14 25.00 7.11
CA ALA A 34 13.53 26.19 6.55
C ALA A 34 13.12 27.20 7.64
N ASP A 35 12.50 26.72 8.72
CA ASP A 35 12.17 27.52 9.90
C ASP A 35 13.42 28.14 10.55
N MET A 36 14.48 27.34 10.74
CA MET A 36 15.76 27.83 11.28
C MET A 36 16.43 28.86 10.38
N ALA A 37 16.29 28.71 9.05
CA ALA A 37 16.87 29.60 8.07
C ALA A 37 16.00 30.83 7.75
N GLY A 38 14.79 30.92 8.31
CA GLY A 38 13.81 31.96 7.99
C GLY A 38 13.33 31.90 6.53
N VAL A 39 13.41 30.73 5.89
CA VAL A 39 12.97 30.52 4.51
C VAL A 39 11.52 30.05 4.55
N PRO A 40 10.58 30.73 3.86
CA PRO A 40 9.19 30.30 3.85
C PRO A 40 9.08 28.94 3.14
N MET A 41 8.42 27.99 3.81
CA MET A 41 8.06 26.72 3.18
C MET A 41 6.96 26.94 2.14
N PRO A 42 6.99 26.22 1.00
CA PRO A 42 5.87 26.21 0.08
C PRO A 42 4.62 25.73 0.84
N VAL A 43 3.52 26.47 0.71
CA VAL A 43 2.25 26.12 1.32
C VAL A 43 1.83 24.76 0.78
N ARG A 44 1.62 23.78 1.67
CA ARG A 44 1.10 22.46 1.28
C ARG A 44 -0.24 22.69 0.61
N ASP A 45 -0.38 22.27 -0.64
CA ASP A 45 -1.65 22.36 -1.33
C ASP A 45 -2.63 21.39 -0.67
N ALA A 46 -3.70 21.93 -0.08
CA ALA A 46 -4.74 21.13 0.55
C ALA A 46 -5.34 20.08 -0.43
N GLN A 47 -5.28 20.34 -1.75
CA GLN A 47 -5.65 19.37 -2.77
C GLN A 47 -4.62 18.24 -2.90
N GLU A 48 -3.31 18.52 -2.79
CA GLU A 48 -2.27 17.51 -2.81
C GLU A 48 -2.35 16.62 -1.57
N GLU A 49 -2.51 17.20 -0.38
CA GLU A 49 -2.68 16.42 0.86
C GLU A 49 -3.92 15.53 0.81
N ARG A 50 -5.02 16.03 0.24
CA ARG A 50 -6.24 15.24 0.05
C ARG A 50 -5.99 14.07 -0.92
N ARG A 51 -5.31 14.31 -2.05
CA ARG A 51 -4.95 13.26 -3.01
C ARG A 51 -4.01 12.22 -2.39
N GLU A 52 -3.08 12.62 -1.54
CA GLU A 52 -2.20 11.70 -0.82
C GLU A 52 -2.97 10.83 0.17
N LYS A 53 -3.89 11.43 0.94
CA LYS A 53 -4.79 10.68 1.84
C LYS A 53 -5.68 9.70 1.09
N GLU A 54 -6.26 10.11 -0.04
CA GLU A 54 -7.05 9.22 -0.91
C GLU A 54 -6.19 8.09 -1.50
N ARG A 55 -4.94 8.36 -1.91
CA ARG A 55 -4.01 7.31 -2.37
C ARG A 55 -3.64 6.32 -1.28
N ALA A 56 -3.39 6.82 -0.06
CA ALA A 56 -3.12 5.98 1.09
C ALA A 56 -4.31 5.05 1.38
N SER A 57 -5.54 5.59 1.37
CA SER A 57 -6.74 4.77 1.61
C SER A 57 -6.96 3.72 0.53
N LEU A 58 -6.73 4.02 -0.76
CA LEU A 58 -6.83 3.01 -1.82
C LEU A 58 -5.76 1.92 -1.71
N THR A 59 -4.57 2.25 -1.19
CA THR A 59 -3.53 1.26 -0.92
C THR A 59 -3.96 0.30 0.19
N ASP A 60 -4.64 0.80 1.22
CA ASP A 60 -5.20 -0.03 2.29
C ASP A 60 -6.27 -1.00 1.76
N VAL A 61 -7.12 -0.54 0.83
CA VAL A 61 -8.11 -1.42 0.17
C VAL A 61 -7.44 -2.53 -0.64
N MET A 62 -6.39 -2.20 -1.39
CA MET A 62 -5.59 -3.19 -2.13
C MET A 62 -4.89 -4.20 -1.20
N GLU A 63 -4.45 -3.76 -0.03
CA GLU A 63 -3.87 -4.61 1.01
C GLU A 63 -4.90 -5.60 1.57
N MET A 64 -6.12 -5.13 1.85
CA MET A 64 -7.23 -5.99 2.27
C MET A 64 -7.58 -7.03 1.21
N ALA A 65 -7.65 -6.63 -0.07
CA ALA A 65 -7.91 -7.53 -1.18
C ALA A 65 -6.79 -8.58 -1.34
N THR A 66 -5.52 -8.16 -1.22
CA THR A 66 -4.37 -9.07 -1.28
C THR A 66 -4.43 -10.10 -0.16
N THR A 67 -4.77 -9.67 1.06
CA THR A 67 -4.96 -10.58 2.20
C THR A 67 -6.10 -11.58 1.95
N PHE A 68 -7.24 -11.10 1.46
CA PHE A 68 -8.36 -11.96 1.09
C PHE A 68 -7.95 -13.05 0.10
N PHE A 69 -7.25 -12.69 -0.99
CA PHE A 69 -6.84 -13.69 -1.98
C PHE A 69 -5.80 -14.68 -1.45
N GLN A 70 -4.87 -14.25 -0.59
CA GLN A 70 -3.94 -15.16 0.07
C GLN A 70 -4.69 -16.17 0.95
N GLU A 71 -5.68 -15.72 1.72
CA GLU A 71 -6.51 -16.61 2.55
C GLU A 71 -7.29 -17.61 1.68
N ARG A 72 -7.87 -17.16 0.56
CA ARG A 72 -8.56 -18.04 -0.41
C ARG A 72 -7.62 -19.06 -1.03
N LEU A 73 -6.36 -18.68 -1.29
CA LEU A 73 -5.36 -19.62 -1.77
C LEU A 73 -5.02 -20.68 -0.74
N GLN A 74 -5.02 -20.37 0.56
CA GLN A 74 -4.75 -21.36 1.62
C GLN A 74 -5.98 -22.19 2.02
N GLY A 75 -7.19 -21.66 1.81
CA GLY A 75 -8.45 -22.33 2.11
C GLY A 75 -8.78 -23.54 1.22
N PRO A 76 -9.93 -24.20 1.45
CA PRO A 76 -10.35 -25.37 0.68
C PRO A 76 -10.50 -25.10 -0.83
N GLU A 77 -11.04 -23.93 -1.20
CA GLU A 77 -11.28 -23.52 -2.59
C GLU A 77 -9.97 -23.40 -3.40
N GLY A 78 -8.87 -23.01 -2.74
CA GLY A 78 -7.55 -22.86 -3.34
C GLY A 78 -6.81 -24.18 -3.60
N ALA A 79 -7.36 -25.35 -3.27
CA ALA A 79 -6.63 -26.63 -3.37
C ALA A 79 -6.10 -26.91 -4.79
N LYS A 80 -6.91 -26.66 -5.82
CA LYS A 80 -6.50 -26.81 -7.23
C LYS A 80 -5.42 -25.80 -7.62
N ALA A 81 -5.53 -24.55 -7.17
CA ALA A 81 -4.55 -23.51 -7.42
C ALA A 81 -3.20 -23.84 -6.76
N ARG A 82 -3.19 -24.28 -5.50
CA ARG A 82 -1.96 -24.71 -4.80
C ARG A 82 -1.30 -25.89 -5.50
N ALA A 83 -2.08 -26.86 -5.99
CA ALA A 83 -1.55 -27.97 -6.78
C ALA A 83 -0.87 -27.45 -8.06
N TYR A 84 -1.54 -26.58 -8.80
CA TYR A 84 -0.97 -25.95 -10.00
C TYR A 84 0.33 -25.18 -9.72
N LEU A 85 0.37 -24.36 -8.67
CA LEU A 85 1.56 -23.60 -8.28
C LEU A 85 2.73 -24.53 -7.91
N ARG A 86 2.45 -25.61 -7.18
CA ARG A 86 3.47 -26.61 -6.84
C ARG A 86 4.03 -27.30 -8.09
N ASP A 87 3.17 -27.67 -9.03
CA ASP A 87 3.58 -28.34 -10.28
C ASP A 87 4.42 -27.38 -11.17
N ARG A 88 4.25 -26.06 -11.00
CA ARG A 88 5.09 -25.00 -11.58
C ARG A 88 6.39 -24.72 -10.82
N GLY A 89 6.66 -25.44 -9.72
CA GLY A 89 7.85 -25.24 -8.89
C GLY A 89 7.77 -24.04 -7.94
N LEU A 90 6.59 -23.44 -7.75
CA LEU A 90 6.41 -22.31 -6.83
C LEU A 90 6.21 -22.83 -5.41
N THR A 91 7.29 -22.79 -4.63
CA THR A 91 7.29 -23.25 -3.24
C THR A 91 6.34 -22.43 -2.36
N PRO A 92 5.86 -22.98 -1.21
CA PRO A 92 5.08 -22.20 -0.26
C PRO A 92 5.79 -20.92 0.22
N ALA A 93 7.12 -20.95 0.38
CA ALA A 93 7.90 -19.76 0.73
C ALA A 93 7.83 -18.69 -0.36
N THR A 94 7.99 -19.09 -1.64
CA THR A 94 7.84 -18.17 -2.78
C THR A 94 6.42 -17.60 -2.84
N GLN A 95 5.40 -18.43 -2.64
CA GLN A 95 4.00 -17.97 -2.62
C GLN A 95 3.78 -16.91 -1.54
N GLN A 96 4.37 -17.09 -0.35
CA GLN A 96 4.28 -16.13 0.74
C GLN A 96 5.06 -14.84 0.47
N SER A 97 6.31 -14.94 0.00
CA SER A 97 7.14 -13.75 -0.28
C SER A 97 6.54 -12.85 -1.36
N PHE A 98 5.92 -13.43 -2.37
CA PHE A 98 5.23 -12.69 -3.43
C PHE A 98 3.74 -12.48 -3.16
N ARG A 99 3.25 -12.94 -2.00
CA ARG A 99 1.86 -12.80 -1.55
C ARG A 99 0.83 -13.29 -2.58
N LEU A 100 1.14 -14.42 -3.21
CA LEU A 100 0.26 -15.03 -4.19
C LEU A 100 -1.08 -15.40 -3.56
N GLY A 101 -2.15 -15.18 -4.32
CA GLY A 101 -3.52 -15.44 -3.89
C GLY A 101 -4.33 -16.20 -4.93
N PHE A 102 -5.59 -16.47 -4.60
CA PHE A 102 -6.54 -17.17 -5.46
C PHE A 102 -7.88 -16.45 -5.44
N ALA A 103 -8.38 -16.06 -6.61
CA ALA A 103 -9.74 -15.58 -6.76
C ALA A 103 -10.70 -16.78 -6.86
N PRO A 104 -11.64 -16.94 -5.91
CA PRO A 104 -12.63 -18.01 -5.97
C PRO A 104 -13.58 -17.80 -7.16
N ASP A 105 -14.25 -18.87 -7.59
CA ASP A 105 -15.29 -18.81 -8.62
C ASP A 105 -16.58 -18.24 -8.03
N SER A 106 -16.56 -16.93 -7.78
CA SER A 106 -17.67 -16.12 -7.29
C SER A 106 -17.59 -14.76 -7.95
N ARG A 107 -18.75 -14.12 -8.15
CA ARG A 107 -18.85 -12.77 -8.71
C ARG A 107 -18.93 -11.68 -7.64
N ASN A 108 -19.05 -12.05 -6.37
CA ASN A 108 -19.29 -11.10 -5.29
C ASN A 108 -18.40 -11.33 -4.06
N ALA A 109 -17.54 -12.34 -4.07
CA ALA A 109 -16.87 -12.79 -2.84
C ALA A 109 -15.89 -11.74 -2.31
N LEU A 110 -15.14 -11.07 -3.20
CA LEU A 110 -14.24 -10.00 -2.80
C LEU A 110 -15.04 -8.76 -2.39
N LYS A 111 -16.05 -8.39 -3.20
CA LYS A 111 -16.87 -7.21 -2.94
C LYS A 111 -17.59 -7.29 -1.59
N GLU A 112 -18.18 -8.44 -1.26
CA GLU A 112 -18.83 -8.68 0.02
C GLU A 112 -17.83 -8.68 1.18
N HIS A 113 -16.63 -9.25 0.98
CA HIS A 113 -15.57 -9.23 2.00
C HIS A 113 -15.14 -7.80 2.35
N LEU A 114 -14.91 -6.96 1.34
CA LEU A 114 -14.51 -5.56 1.53
C LEU A 114 -15.64 -4.72 2.12
N ALA A 115 -16.88 -4.92 1.66
CA ALA A 115 -18.06 -4.25 2.21
C ALA A 115 -18.27 -4.61 3.69
N ALA A 116 -18.07 -5.88 4.07
CA ALA A 116 -18.16 -6.33 5.46
C ALA A 116 -17.06 -5.72 6.36
N LYS A 117 -15.94 -5.29 5.78
CA LYS A 117 -14.87 -4.53 6.45
C LYS A 117 -15.11 -3.02 6.47
N GLY A 118 -16.26 -2.57 5.96
CA GLY A 118 -16.64 -1.15 5.94
C GLY A 118 -15.99 -0.34 4.82
N VAL A 119 -15.41 -0.99 3.80
CA VAL A 119 -14.83 -0.28 2.66
C VAL A 119 -15.95 0.33 1.81
N PRO A 120 -15.91 1.64 1.52
CA PRO A 120 -16.89 2.29 0.65
C PRO A 120 -16.87 1.70 -0.76
N LYS A 121 -18.05 1.57 -1.37
CA LYS A 121 -18.20 1.08 -2.76
C LYS A 121 -17.31 1.85 -3.75
N ALA A 122 -17.26 3.17 -3.61
CA ALA A 122 -16.46 4.03 -4.49
C ALA A 122 -14.96 3.69 -4.44
N ASP A 123 -14.44 3.31 -3.27
CA ASP A 123 -13.03 2.96 -3.11
C ASP A 123 -12.73 1.59 -3.72
N ILE A 124 -13.66 0.63 -3.58
CA ILE A 124 -13.56 -0.70 -4.23
C ILE A 124 -13.54 -0.54 -5.76
N GLU A 125 -14.39 0.32 -6.31
CA GLU A 125 -14.46 0.64 -7.73
C GLU A 125 -13.20 1.38 -8.21
N ALA A 126 -12.72 2.36 -7.44
CA ALA A 126 -11.51 3.12 -7.75
C ALA A 126 -10.23 2.24 -7.77
N CYS A 127 -10.19 1.17 -6.97
CA CYS A 127 -9.11 0.18 -7.01
C CYS A 127 -9.16 -0.76 -8.23
N GLY A 128 -10.23 -0.71 -9.05
CA GLY A 128 -10.39 -1.60 -10.19
C GLY A 128 -10.62 -3.08 -9.80
N LEU A 129 -11.06 -3.32 -8.56
CA LEU A 129 -11.28 -4.66 -8.01
C LEU A 129 -12.61 -5.28 -8.43
N VAL A 130 -13.50 -4.47 -9.02
CA VAL A 130 -14.81 -4.88 -9.51
C VAL A 130 -15.07 -4.28 -10.88
N ARG A 131 -15.86 -4.99 -11.69
CA ARG A 131 -16.44 -4.47 -12.91
C ARG A 131 -17.69 -3.66 -12.58
N HIS A 132 -17.74 -2.42 -13.05
CA HIS A 132 -18.85 -1.48 -12.86
C HIS A 132 -19.01 -0.59 -14.10
N GLY A 133 -20.11 0.16 -14.18
CA GLY A 133 -20.42 1.06 -15.30
C GLY A 133 -21.91 1.41 -15.38
N ASP A 134 -22.26 2.36 -16.24
CA ASP A 134 -23.65 2.85 -16.38
C ASP A 134 -24.63 1.73 -16.77
N ASP A 135 -24.17 0.75 -17.55
CA ASP A 135 -24.94 -0.43 -17.97
C ASP A 135 -24.84 -1.62 -16.98
N ILE A 136 -24.20 -1.44 -15.82
CA ILE A 136 -23.99 -2.49 -14.82
C ILE A 136 -24.74 -2.11 -13.53
N PRO A 137 -25.97 -2.61 -13.32
CA PRO A 137 -26.81 -2.22 -12.18
C PRO A 137 -26.17 -2.53 -10.82
N VAL A 138 -25.40 -3.63 -10.75
CA VAL A 138 -24.70 -4.09 -9.56
C VAL A 138 -23.28 -4.47 -9.96
N SER A 139 -22.28 -3.78 -9.40
CA SER A 139 -20.87 -4.10 -9.64
C SER A 139 -20.52 -5.50 -9.12
N TYR A 140 -19.57 -6.18 -9.75
CA TYR A 140 -19.18 -7.56 -9.44
C TYR A 140 -17.67 -7.75 -9.61
N ASP A 141 -17.06 -8.62 -8.80
CA ASP A 141 -15.65 -9.02 -8.94
C ASP A 141 -15.39 -9.96 -10.14
#